data_AF-A0A841N1S9-F1
#
_entry.id   AF-A0A841N1S9-F1
#
_cell.length_a   1.000
_cell.length_b   1.000
_cell.length_c   1.000
_cell.angle_alpha   90.00
_cell.angle_beta   90.00
_cell.angle_gamma   90.00
#
_symmetry.space_group_name_H-M   'P 1'
#
loop_
_entity.id
_entity.type
_entity.pdbx_description
1 polymer ?
#
loop_
_entity_poly.entity_id
_entity_poly.type
_entity_poly.pdbx_seq_one_letter_code
_entity_poly.pdbx_strand_id
1 'polypeptide(L)'
;MKRPASLLLFLFFFYVSSQVSNRTAAIVKPIGKYSSFSDSNENIKQIEDKLFKEASPEELMSLVEDGKTVYVKAIAVNVLARKGEGIKILELFKRNLHSEEKLVHRTTCLSSEYPLSIHIFESVSISGSFSEEEKENLEGKMVSLALNAKPINRELLEALSYGMPINADNYSKIRALVIETKSPMLLTALANYKNPNDIELIKSFGKEAYPAIENFPDPKFLPFMKEHIKDSSEYPFMFALAKFCSEEAKEIVIKAIEYNKELNKGRDCGNECLSFLYQQIDKEKCNLYAPVLADLWITDKIISFDILDSYEKTHTQSETEKFLLNGFSKSGEAEIIAANAYDVDQVMDYVSGDMTFDGNLRLAKLLEKTKKISQEAYKKGVRNSLQYIDDLDFDRFISKLKDNASVLQNKDILLDRLKNNETAYGTLIIMDGIKMLNDKKLFNEGAAIVISRKKEFEKSQVWEKSYRNFIKENNIKE
;
A
#
# COMPACT_ATOMS: atom_id res chain seq x y z
N MET A 1 -53.43 -11.31 -69.17
CA MET A 1 -53.50 -10.72 -67.81
C MET A 1 -52.69 -11.57 -66.86
N LYS A 2 -51.44 -11.17 -66.55
CA LYS A 2 -50.55 -11.83 -65.59
C LYS A 2 -50.18 -10.80 -64.50
N ARG A 3 -50.29 -11.23 -63.25
CA ARG A 3 -50.28 -10.42 -62.02
C ARG A 3 -48.95 -9.69 -61.78
N PRO A 4 -48.96 -8.40 -61.37
CA PRO A 4 -47.83 -7.76 -60.71
C PRO A 4 -48.05 -7.84 -59.19
N ALA A 5 -47.67 -8.95 -58.57
CA ALA A 5 -47.70 -9.09 -57.10
C ALA A 5 -46.31 -9.41 -56.50
N SER A 6 -45.28 -9.59 -57.32
CA SER A 6 -43.93 -9.96 -56.84
C SER A 6 -42.97 -8.79 -56.64
N LEU A 7 -43.32 -7.55 -57.01
CA LEU A 7 -42.41 -6.40 -56.89
C LEU A 7 -42.52 -5.65 -55.55
N LEU A 8 -43.58 -5.89 -54.77
CA LEU A 8 -43.77 -5.26 -53.45
C LEU A 8 -43.12 -6.06 -52.31
N LEU A 9 -42.76 -7.32 -52.53
CA LEU A 9 -42.07 -8.16 -51.54
C LEU A 9 -40.53 -8.01 -51.58
N PHE A 10 -39.96 -7.47 -52.66
CA PHE A 10 -38.52 -7.22 -52.76
C PHE A 10 -38.06 -5.89 -52.14
N LEU A 11 -38.98 -4.97 -51.87
CA LEU A 11 -38.68 -3.71 -51.16
C LEU A 11 -38.61 -3.87 -49.64
N PHE A 12 -39.04 -5.01 -49.09
CA PHE A 12 -38.90 -5.33 -47.66
C PHE A 12 -37.59 -6.04 -47.31
N PHE A 13 -36.77 -6.43 -48.29
CA PHE A 13 -35.52 -7.18 -48.05
C PHE A 13 -34.22 -6.37 -48.22
N PHE A 14 -34.29 -5.07 -48.55
CA PHE A 14 -33.11 -4.22 -48.73
C PHE A 14 -33.11 -2.92 -47.90
N TYR A 15 -33.90 -2.86 -46.83
CA TYR A 15 -33.61 -1.94 -45.72
C TYR A 15 -32.72 -2.70 -44.72
N VAL A 16 -31.44 -2.79 -45.02
CA VAL A 16 -30.44 -3.03 -43.97
C VAL A 16 -30.40 -1.75 -43.15
N SER A 17 -31.30 -1.67 -42.17
CA SER A 17 -31.27 -0.64 -41.14
C SER A 17 -29.89 -0.64 -40.53
N SER A 18 -29.19 0.50 -40.55
CA SER A 18 -28.08 0.71 -39.63
C SER A 18 -28.60 0.40 -38.22
N GLN A 19 -28.05 -0.62 -37.56
CA GLN A 19 -28.51 -1.06 -36.23
C GLN A 19 -28.34 0.03 -35.16
N VAL A 20 -27.58 1.08 -35.48
CA VAL A 20 -27.41 2.30 -34.70
C VAL A 20 -28.00 3.50 -35.46
N SER A 21 -28.87 4.29 -34.83
CA SER A 21 -29.43 5.48 -35.48
C SER A 21 -28.38 6.56 -35.73
N ASN A 22 -28.63 7.45 -36.70
CA ASN A 22 -27.75 8.58 -36.99
C ASN A 22 -27.52 9.48 -35.76
N ARG A 23 -28.50 9.56 -34.88
CA ARG A 23 -28.45 10.35 -33.64
C ARG A 23 -27.48 9.71 -32.64
N THR A 24 -27.62 8.42 -32.38
CA THR A 24 -26.72 7.64 -31.54
C THR A 24 -25.29 7.62 -32.10
N ALA A 25 -25.13 7.44 -33.41
CA ALA A 25 -23.82 7.49 -34.08
C ALA A 25 -23.13 8.87 -33.94
N ALA A 26 -23.90 9.96 -34.00
CA ALA A 26 -23.38 11.31 -33.80
C ALA A 26 -22.89 11.55 -32.37
N ILE A 27 -23.56 10.97 -31.37
CA ILE A 27 -23.18 11.08 -29.95
C ILE A 27 -21.84 10.38 -29.68
N VAL A 28 -21.60 9.19 -30.26
CA VAL A 28 -20.38 8.42 -30.00
C VAL A 28 -19.18 8.82 -30.87
N LYS A 29 -19.40 9.55 -31.96
CA LYS A 29 -18.35 9.98 -32.90
C LYS A 29 -17.12 10.63 -32.23
N PRO A 30 -17.25 11.49 -31.19
CA PRO A 30 -16.10 12.07 -30.50
C PRO A 30 -15.23 11.02 -29.77
N ILE A 31 -15.84 9.93 -29.29
CA ILE A 31 -15.15 8.85 -28.54
C ILE A 31 -14.14 8.12 -29.43
N GLY A 32 -14.40 8.02 -30.73
CA GLY A 32 -13.52 7.30 -31.67
C GLY A 32 -12.08 7.85 -31.75
N LYS A 33 -11.78 9.00 -31.11
CA LYS A 33 -10.45 9.60 -31.00
C LYS A 33 -9.73 9.29 -29.68
N TYR A 34 -10.40 8.61 -28.75
CA TYR A 34 -9.88 8.38 -27.41
C TYR A 34 -8.89 7.22 -27.42
N SER A 35 -7.87 7.32 -26.58
CA SER A 35 -6.83 6.30 -26.36
C SER A 35 -6.71 5.86 -24.91
N SER A 36 -7.56 6.37 -24.01
CA SER A 36 -7.67 5.94 -22.61
C SER A 36 -8.95 6.45 -21.94
N PHE A 37 -9.42 5.75 -20.90
CA PHE A 37 -10.42 6.21 -19.92
C PHE A 37 -9.76 6.92 -18.74
N SER A 38 -10.46 7.90 -18.17
CA SER A 38 -10.16 8.50 -16.88
C SER A 38 -11.47 8.90 -16.21
N ASP A 39 -11.65 8.50 -14.95
CA ASP A 39 -12.90 8.70 -14.20
C ASP A 39 -13.22 10.18 -13.93
N SER A 40 -12.22 11.06 -14.09
CA SER A 40 -12.36 12.52 -13.99
C SER A 40 -12.67 13.22 -15.31
N ASN A 41 -12.83 12.47 -16.42
CA ASN A 41 -13.11 13.07 -17.72
C ASN A 41 -14.59 13.45 -17.86
N GLU A 42 -14.92 14.72 -17.61
CA GLU A 42 -16.28 15.27 -17.72
C GLU A 42 -16.92 15.06 -19.10
N ASN A 43 -16.12 15.03 -20.17
CA ASN A 43 -16.65 14.80 -21.52
C ASN A 43 -17.22 13.38 -21.68
N ILE A 44 -16.63 12.39 -21.01
CA ILE A 44 -17.12 11.00 -21.05
C ILE A 44 -18.49 10.92 -20.36
N LYS A 45 -18.62 11.51 -19.16
CA LYS A 45 -19.88 11.56 -18.42
C LYS A 45 -20.99 12.24 -19.22
N GLN A 46 -20.69 13.36 -19.88
CA GLN A 46 -21.66 14.06 -20.74
C GLN A 46 -22.11 13.21 -21.92
N ILE A 47 -21.22 12.40 -22.51
CA ILE A 47 -21.57 11.51 -23.62
C ILE A 47 -22.44 10.35 -23.11
N GLU A 48 -22.07 9.73 -21.99
CA GLU A 48 -22.87 8.70 -21.36
C GLU A 48 -24.28 9.19 -21.02
N ASP A 49 -24.43 10.41 -20.49
CA ASP A 49 -25.74 10.99 -20.18
C ASP A 49 -26.61 11.24 -21.42
N LYS A 50 -25.98 11.63 -22.54
CA LYS A 50 -26.69 11.78 -23.82
C LYS A 50 -27.13 10.42 -24.36
N LEU A 51 -26.25 9.41 -24.34
CA LEU A 51 -26.60 8.05 -24.74
C LEU A 51 -27.68 7.46 -23.84
N PHE A 52 -27.62 7.69 -22.54
CA PHE A 52 -28.64 7.24 -21.60
C PHE A 52 -30.03 7.77 -21.97
N LYS A 53 -30.13 9.03 -22.41
CA LYS A 53 -31.41 9.64 -22.80
C LYS A 53 -31.90 9.20 -24.18
N GLU A 54 -31.00 8.91 -25.11
CA GLU A 54 -31.36 8.86 -26.53
C GLU A 54 -31.17 7.51 -27.21
N ALA A 55 -30.25 6.67 -26.71
CA ALA A 55 -30.01 5.35 -27.27
C ALA A 55 -30.94 4.31 -26.63
N SER A 56 -31.55 3.49 -27.48
CA SER A 56 -32.25 2.28 -27.05
C SER A 56 -31.23 1.23 -26.56
N PRO A 57 -31.64 0.31 -25.67
CA PRO A 57 -30.80 -0.82 -25.27
C PRO A 57 -30.26 -1.63 -26.45
N GLU A 58 -31.04 -1.80 -27.51
CA GLU A 58 -30.65 -2.56 -28.72
C GLU A 58 -29.57 -1.83 -29.53
N GLU A 59 -29.67 -0.51 -29.66
CA GLU A 59 -28.60 0.31 -30.26
C GLU A 59 -27.32 0.24 -29.42
N LEU A 60 -27.44 0.24 -28.09
CA LEU A 60 -26.30 0.13 -27.20
C LEU A 60 -25.63 -1.25 -27.31
N MET A 61 -26.41 -2.34 -27.37
CA MET A 61 -25.85 -3.67 -27.66
C MET A 61 -25.08 -3.68 -28.98
N SER A 62 -25.66 -3.11 -30.03
CA SER A 62 -25.01 -3.00 -31.35
C SER A 62 -23.70 -2.20 -31.28
N LEU A 63 -23.65 -1.13 -30.48
CA LEU A 63 -22.42 -0.37 -30.24
C LEU A 63 -21.34 -1.16 -29.50
N VAL A 64 -21.71 -2.09 -28.61
CA VAL A 64 -20.74 -2.97 -27.94
C VAL A 64 -20.15 -3.98 -28.91
N GLU A 65 -20.93 -4.49 -29.86
CA GLU A 65 -20.46 -5.50 -30.81
C GLU A 65 -19.69 -4.88 -31.98
N ASP A 66 -20.29 -3.88 -32.63
CA ASP A 66 -19.80 -3.30 -33.88
C ASP A 66 -19.12 -1.93 -33.68
N GLY A 67 -18.93 -1.51 -32.43
CA GLY A 67 -18.26 -0.27 -32.09
C GLY A 67 -16.85 -0.20 -32.69
N LYS A 68 -16.55 0.92 -33.38
CA LYS A 68 -15.27 1.10 -34.07
C LYS A 68 -14.05 1.06 -33.13
N THR A 69 -14.22 1.40 -31.87
CA THR A 69 -13.16 1.39 -30.86
C THR A 69 -13.67 0.76 -29.58
N VAL A 70 -12.77 0.13 -28.82
CA VAL A 70 -13.07 -0.44 -27.49
C VAL A 70 -13.67 0.60 -26.53
N TYR A 71 -13.33 1.89 -26.70
CA TYR A 71 -13.88 2.99 -25.91
C TYR A 71 -15.37 3.25 -26.21
N VAL A 72 -15.79 3.12 -27.48
CA VAL A 72 -17.21 3.18 -27.83
C VAL A 72 -17.97 2.02 -27.18
N LYS A 73 -17.36 0.82 -27.20
CA LYS A 73 -17.92 -0.38 -26.60
C LYS A 73 -18.10 -0.23 -25.09
N ALA A 74 -17.05 0.18 -24.36
CA ALA A 74 -17.10 0.37 -22.92
C ALA A 74 -18.11 1.44 -22.46
N ILE A 75 -18.22 2.57 -23.18
CA ILE A 75 -19.25 3.58 -22.87
C ILE A 75 -20.65 3.00 -23.08
N ALA A 76 -20.88 2.22 -24.14
CA ALA A 76 -22.17 1.58 -24.36
C ALA A 76 -22.50 0.55 -23.26
N VAL A 77 -21.51 -0.20 -22.78
CA VAL A 77 -21.63 -1.09 -21.60
C VAL A 77 -22.03 -0.30 -20.36
N ASN A 78 -21.34 0.80 -20.04
CA ASN A 78 -21.65 1.65 -18.88
C ASN A 78 -23.10 2.16 -18.93
N VAL A 79 -23.56 2.59 -20.11
CA VAL A 79 -24.93 3.10 -20.29
C VAL A 79 -25.96 1.97 -20.17
N LEU A 80 -25.68 0.77 -20.67
CA LEU A 80 -26.53 -0.42 -20.45
C LEU A 80 -26.64 -0.77 -18.96
N ALA A 81 -25.53 -0.76 -18.23
CA ALA A 81 -25.50 -0.98 -16.79
C ALA A 81 -26.31 0.06 -16.03
N ARG A 82 -26.17 1.35 -16.38
CA ARG A 82 -26.96 2.44 -15.81
C ARG A 82 -28.46 2.32 -16.11
N LYS A 83 -28.84 1.71 -17.24
CA LYS A 83 -30.23 1.42 -17.60
C LYS A 83 -30.81 0.19 -16.89
N GLY A 84 -30.01 -0.56 -16.13
CA GLY A 84 -30.47 -1.78 -15.45
C GLY A 84 -30.65 -2.97 -16.38
N GLU A 85 -29.98 -2.99 -17.54
CA GLU A 85 -30.16 -4.01 -18.59
C GLU A 85 -29.36 -5.30 -18.33
N GLY A 86 -29.49 -5.88 -17.14
CA GLY A 86 -28.64 -6.98 -16.66
C GLY A 86 -28.60 -8.21 -17.56
N ILE A 87 -29.73 -8.61 -18.15
CA ILE A 87 -29.80 -9.75 -19.09
C ILE A 87 -28.98 -9.47 -20.35
N LYS A 88 -29.07 -8.26 -20.91
CA LYS A 88 -28.31 -7.86 -22.11
C LYS A 88 -26.81 -7.80 -21.82
N ILE A 89 -26.43 -7.31 -20.63
CA ILE A 89 -25.02 -7.28 -20.21
C ILE A 89 -24.47 -8.70 -20.06
N LEU A 90 -25.24 -9.63 -19.49
CA LEU A 90 -24.84 -11.03 -19.40
C LEU A 90 -24.64 -11.67 -20.79
N GLU A 91 -25.51 -11.34 -21.75
CA GLU A 91 -25.36 -11.78 -23.13
C GLU A 91 -24.10 -11.19 -23.79
N LEU A 92 -23.83 -9.90 -23.60
CA LEU A 92 -22.62 -9.25 -24.09
C LEU A 92 -21.37 -9.86 -23.46
N PHE A 93 -21.38 -10.14 -22.16
CA PHE A 93 -20.29 -10.84 -21.48
C PHE A 93 -20.01 -12.19 -22.14
N LYS A 94 -21.05 -12.99 -22.37
CA LYS A 94 -20.94 -14.29 -23.04
C LYS A 94 -20.31 -14.17 -24.45
N ARG A 95 -20.73 -13.18 -25.23
CA ARG A 95 -20.23 -12.96 -26.60
C ARG A 95 -18.79 -12.42 -26.62
N ASN A 96 -18.38 -11.70 -25.58
CA ASN A 96 -17.05 -11.10 -25.46
C ASN A 96 -16.09 -11.88 -24.54
N LEU A 97 -16.45 -13.10 -24.13
CA LEU A 97 -15.62 -13.95 -23.26
C LEU A 97 -14.18 -14.09 -23.74
N HIS A 98 -13.95 -14.10 -25.06
CA HIS A 98 -12.63 -14.26 -25.67
C HIS A 98 -12.22 -13.04 -26.50
N SER A 99 -12.82 -11.87 -26.26
CA SER A 99 -12.40 -10.65 -26.95
C SER A 99 -10.96 -10.29 -26.56
N GLU A 100 -10.14 -10.02 -27.56
CA GLU A 100 -8.76 -9.55 -27.39
C GLU A 100 -8.69 -8.02 -27.21
N GLU A 101 -9.82 -7.32 -27.29
CA GLU A 101 -9.87 -5.87 -27.13
C GLU A 101 -9.59 -5.46 -25.68
N LYS A 102 -8.61 -4.56 -25.49
CA LYS A 102 -8.20 -4.05 -24.17
C LYS A 102 -8.46 -2.56 -24.03
N LEU A 103 -8.89 -2.18 -22.84
CA LEU A 103 -9.16 -0.82 -22.42
C LEU A 103 -7.97 -0.28 -21.65
N VAL A 104 -7.47 0.88 -22.03
CA VAL A 104 -6.47 1.60 -21.24
C VAL A 104 -7.20 2.48 -20.23
N HIS A 105 -7.13 2.15 -18.95
CA HIS A 105 -7.61 3.01 -17.86
C HIS A 105 -6.43 3.79 -17.27
N ARG A 106 -6.60 5.10 -17.10
CA ARG A 106 -5.59 6.01 -16.55
C ARG A 106 -6.11 6.75 -15.33
N THR A 107 -5.36 6.63 -14.24
CA THR A 107 -5.41 7.58 -13.13
C THR A 107 -4.38 8.69 -13.34
N THR A 108 -4.25 9.63 -12.40
CA THR A 108 -3.25 10.69 -12.44
C THR A 108 -1.81 10.17 -12.45
N CYS A 109 -1.58 8.96 -11.94
CA CYS A 109 -0.24 8.41 -11.72
C CYS A 109 -0.03 7.02 -12.35
N LEU A 110 -1.09 6.30 -12.71
CA LEU A 110 -1.02 4.92 -13.22
C LEU A 110 -1.80 4.76 -14.52
N SER A 111 -1.36 3.84 -15.37
CA SER A 111 -2.05 3.40 -16.57
C SER A 111 -2.08 1.89 -16.55
N SER A 112 -3.25 1.30 -16.81
CA SER A 112 -3.44 -0.16 -16.80
C SER A 112 -4.33 -0.58 -17.96
N GLU A 113 -4.08 -1.78 -18.47
CA GLU A 113 -4.83 -2.35 -19.59
C GLU A 113 -5.65 -3.54 -19.11
N TYR A 114 -6.95 -3.55 -19.38
CA TYR A 114 -7.83 -4.66 -19.02
C TYR A 114 -8.71 -5.08 -20.20
N PRO A 115 -8.90 -6.40 -20.44
CA PRO A 115 -9.88 -6.92 -21.39
C PRO A 115 -11.28 -6.30 -21.26
N LEU A 116 -11.96 -6.10 -22.40
CA LEU A 116 -13.34 -5.63 -22.44
C LEU A 116 -14.30 -6.53 -21.62
N SER A 117 -14.04 -7.83 -21.56
CA SER A 117 -14.81 -8.78 -20.75
C SER A 117 -14.75 -8.46 -19.25
N ILE A 118 -13.61 -7.99 -18.74
CA ILE A 118 -13.46 -7.56 -17.34
C ILE A 118 -14.28 -6.29 -17.12
N HIS A 119 -14.20 -5.32 -18.03
CA HIS A 119 -15.00 -4.08 -17.94
C HIS A 119 -16.51 -4.36 -17.96
N ILE A 120 -16.96 -5.33 -18.76
CA ILE A 120 -18.36 -5.78 -18.75
C ILE A 120 -18.75 -6.34 -17.38
N PHE A 121 -17.90 -7.16 -16.76
CA PHE A 121 -18.13 -7.69 -15.43
C PHE A 121 -18.19 -6.57 -14.38
N GLU A 122 -17.18 -5.70 -14.32
CA GLU A 122 -17.10 -4.60 -13.35
C GLU A 122 -18.25 -3.59 -13.47
N SER A 123 -18.79 -3.42 -14.69
CA SER A 123 -19.96 -2.55 -14.90
C SER A 123 -21.19 -2.97 -14.11
N VAL A 124 -21.33 -4.27 -13.78
CA VAL A 124 -22.39 -4.77 -12.90
C VAL A 124 -22.12 -4.37 -11.45
N SER A 125 -20.90 -4.60 -10.97
CA SER A 125 -20.50 -4.35 -9.57
C SER A 125 -20.59 -2.86 -9.21
N ILE A 126 -20.16 -1.98 -10.11
CA ILE A 126 -20.05 -0.53 -9.87
C ILE A 126 -21.39 0.19 -10.09
N SER A 127 -22.29 -0.36 -10.90
CA SER A 127 -23.56 0.31 -11.22
C SER A 127 -24.48 0.40 -10.01
N GLY A 128 -24.96 1.62 -9.72
CA GLY A 128 -26.00 1.85 -8.71
C GLY A 128 -27.41 1.48 -9.17
N SER A 129 -27.58 0.96 -10.39
CA SER A 129 -28.89 0.62 -10.95
C SER A 129 -29.32 -0.82 -10.67
N PHE A 130 -28.44 -1.67 -10.14
CA PHE A 130 -28.74 -3.04 -9.71
C PHE A 130 -28.83 -3.11 -8.19
N SER A 131 -29.81 -3.86 -7.68
CA SER A 131 -29.80 -4.27 -6.28
C SER A 131 -28.65 -5.24 -5.99
N GLU A 132 -28.25 -5.37 -4.72
CA GLU A 132 -27.16 -6.29 -4.34
C GLU A 132 -27.46 -7.74 -4.72
N GLU A 133 -28.72 -8.20 -4.57
CA GLU A 133 -29.15 -9.54 -5.00
C GLU A 133 -29.01 -9.73 -6.53
N GLU A 134 -29.35 -8.71 -7.32
CA GLU A 134 -29.18 -8.76 -8.78
C GLU A 134 -27.72 -8.80 -9.18
N LYS A 135 -26.85 -8.04 -8.49
CA LYS A 135 -25.39 -8.06 -8.72
C LYS A 135 -24.83 -9.44 -8.44
N GLU A 136 -25.09 -10.00 -7.26
CA GLU A 136 -24.62 -11.35 -6.88
C GLU A 136 -25.07 -12.42 -7.90
N ASN A 137 -26.31 -12.34 -8.37
CA ASN A 137 -26.84 -13.27 -9.37
C ASN A 137 -26.17 -13.11 -10.75
N LEU A 138 -26.01 -11.89 -11.24
CA LEU A 138 -25.35 -11.61 -12.51
C LEU A 138 -23.87 -12.00 -12.48
N GLU A 139 -23.15 -11.61 -11.44
CA GLU A 139 -21.75 -11.95 -11.21
C GLU A 139 -21.56 -13.46 -11.11
N GLY A 140 -22.41 -14.16 -10.35
CA GLY A 140 -22.39 -15.62 -10.25
C GLY A 140 -22.57 -16.31 -11.61
N LYS A 141 -23.47 -15.80 -12.45
CA LYS A 141 -23.67 -16.29 -13.83
C LYS A 141 -22.46 -16.01 -14.72
N MET A 142 -21.87 -14.82 -14.64
CA MET A 142 -20.68 -14.45 -15.40
C MET A 142 -19.46 -15.28 -15.00
N VAL A 143 -19.23 -15.48 -13.70
CA VAL A 143 -18.16 -16.34 -13.20
C VAL A 143 -18.38 -17.78 -13.68
N SER A 144 -19.61 -18.30 -13.61
CA SER A 144 -19.92 -19.62 -14.14
C SER A 144 -19.62 -19.71 -15.65
N LEU A 145 -19.99 -18.70 -16.44
CA LEU A 145 -19.64 -18.65 -17.87
C LEU A 145 -18.13 -18.68 -18.09
N ALA A 146 -17.36 -17.88 -17.33
CA ALA A 146 -15.90 -17.83 -17.44
C ALA A 146 -15.25 -19.16 -17.05
N LEU A 147 -15.69 -19.80 -15.95
CA LEU A 147 -15.17 -21.09 -15.48
C LEU A 147 -15.44 -22.24 -16.45
N ASN A 148 -16.51 -22.16 -17.26
CA ASN A 148 -16.87 -23.18 -18.24
C ASN A 148 -16.43 -22.83 -19.67
N ALA A 149 -15.73 -21.71 -19.87
CA ALA A 149 -15.35 -21.24 -21.20
C ALA A 149 -14.37 -22.21 -21.89
N LYS A 150 -14.54 -22.40 -23.19
CA LYS A 150 -13.66 -23.20 -24.05
C LYS A 150 -13.37 -22.42 -25.34
N PRO A 151 -12.10 -22.03 -25.61
CA PRO A 151 -10.88 -22.28 -24.83
C PRO A 151 -10.87 -21.57 -23.47
N ILE A 152 -9.94 -21.91 -22.58
CA ILE A 152 -9.81 -21.23 -21.27
C ILE A 152 -9.35 -19.79 -21.51
N ASN A 153 -10.09 -18.80 -20.97
CA ASN A 153 -9.60 -17.43 -20.88
C ASN A 153 -8.92 -17.20 -19.53
N ARG A 154 -7.60 -17.43 -19.50
CA ARG A 154 -6.79 -17.27 -18.27
C ARG A 154 -6.82 -15.83 -17.75
N GLU A 155 -6.61 -14.83 -18.60
CA GLU A 155 -6.54 -13.42 -18.19
C GLU A 155 -7.85 -12.96 -17.52
N LEU A 156 -9.00 -13.34 -18.09
CA LEU A 156 -10.31 -13.08 -17.49
C LEU A 156 -10.45 -13.80 -16.14
N LEU A 157 -10.10 -15.08 -16.07
CA LEU A 157 -10.22 -15.86 -14.83
C LEU A 157 -9.32 -15.31 -13.71
N GLU A 158 -8.10 -14.86 -14.04
CA GLU A 158 -7.19 -14.23 -13.08
C GLU A 158 -7.77 -12.91 -12.56
N ALA A 159 -8.33 -12.07 -13.43
CA ALA A 159 -8.97 -10.83 -13.02
C ALA A 159 -10.21 -11.06 -12.13
N LEU A 160 -11.01 -12.08 -12.44
CA LEU A 160 -12.20 -12.42 -11.65
C LEU A 160 -11.88 -13.12 -10.32
N SER A 161 -10.65 -13.60 -10.13
CA SER A 161 -10.27 -14.49 -9.01
C SER A 161 -10.59 -13.92 -7.62
N TYR A 162 -10.46 -12.61 -7.42
CA TYR A 162 -10.77 -11.93 -6.16
C TYR A 162 -12.26 -11.88 -5.83
N GLY A 163 -13.13 -11.89 -6.85
CA GLY A 163 -14.59 -11.81 -6.71
C GLY A 163 -15.32 -13.13 -6.92
N MET A 164 -14.62 -14.25 -7.07
CA MET A 164 -15.28 -15.53 -7.31
C MET A 164 -16.05 -16.00 -6.07
N PRO A 165 -17.36 -16.31 -6.18
CA PRO A 165 -18.14 -16.80 -5.06
C PRO A 165 -17.61 -18.16 -4.60
N ILE A 166 -17.51 -18.32 -3.28
CA ILE A 166 -17.10 -19.56 -2.62
C ILE A 166 -18.31 -20.50 -2.58
N ASN A 167 -18.41 -21.43 -3.53
CA ASN A 167 -19.46 -22.45 -3.54
C ASN A 167 -18.92 -23.82 -4.00
N ALA A 168 -19.53 -24.89 -3.48
CA ALA A 168 -19.05 -26.26 -3.71
C ALA A 168 -19.00 -26.64 -5.20
N ASP A 169 -19.91 -26.08 -6.01
CA ASP A 169 -20.02 -26.36 -7.43
C ASP A 169 -18.82 -25.83 -8.25
N ASN A 170 -18.22 -24.74 -7.79
CA ASN A 170 -17.07 -24.11 -8.43
C ASN A 170 -15.74 -24.72 -8.00
N TYR A 171 -15.65 -25.30 -6.79
CA TYR A 171 -14.40 -25.85 -6.24
C TYR A 171 -13.65 -26.76 -7.21
N SER A 172 -14.32 -27.80 -7.72
CA SER A 172 -13.68 -28.80 -8.59
C SER A 172 -13.20 -28.19 -9.92
N LYS A 173 -13.93 -27.18 -10.42
CA LYS A 173 -13.59 -26.48 -11.67
C LYS A 173 -12.39 -25.57 -11.46
N ILE A 174 -12.39 -24.76 -10.41
CA ILE A 174 -11.27 -23.88 -10.05
C ILE A 174 -10.02 -24.73 -9.83
N ARG A 175 -10.12 -25.84 -9.07
CA ARG A 175 -9.00 -26.75 -8.84
C ARG A 175 -8.43 -27.32 -10.14
N ALA A 176 -9.28 -27.76 -11.08
CA ALA A 176 -8.84 -28.23 -12.38
C ALA A 176 -8.13 -27.11 -13.17
N LEU A 177 -8.69 -25.90 -13.17
CA LEU A 177 -8.10 -24.73 -13.83
C LEU A 177 -6.75 -24.34 -13.21
N VAL A 178 -6.58 -24.40 -11.89
CA VAL A 178 -5.28 -24.17 -11.23
C VAL A 178 -4.23 -25.15 -11.73
N ILE A 179 -4.61 -26.43 -11.86
CA ILE A 179 -3.69 -27.47 -12.35
C ILE A 179 -3.32 -27.25 -13.81
N GLU A 180 -4.31 -26.92 -14.65
CA GLU A 180 -4.14 -26.77 -16.10
C GLU A 180 -3.41 -25.47 -16.46
N THR A 181 -3.74 -24.35 -15.82
CA THR A 181 -3.21 -23.02 -16.15
C THR A 181 -1.96 -22.66 -15.36
N LYS A 182 -1.70 -23.34 -14.23
CA LYS A 182 -0.65 -22.98 -13.26
C LYS A 182 -0.73 -21.51 -12.84
N SER A 183 -1.94 -20.99 -12.65
CA SER A 183 -2.17 -19.59 -12.26
C SER A 183 -2.13 -19.40 -10.74
N PRO A 184 -1.23 -18.55 -10.19
CA PRO A 184 -1.22 -18.22 -8.77
C PRO A 184 -2.46 -17.46 -8.30
N MET A 185 -3.05 -16.61 -9.16
CA MET A 185 -4.27 -15.87 -8.81
C MET A 185 -5.45 -16.83 -8.60
N LEU A 186 -5.56 -17.86 -9.46
CA LEU A 186 -6.55 -18.92 -9.27
C LEU A 186 -6.23 -19.83 -8.08
N LEU A 187 -4.95 -20.03 -7.75
CA LEU A 187 -4.56 -20.75 -6.53
C LEU A 187 -5.05 -20.02 -5.28
N THR A 188 -4.92 -18.70 -5.24
CA THR A 188 -5.44 -17.84 -4.16
C THR A 188 -6.96 -17.97 -4.04
N ALA A 189 -7.69 -17.98 -5.16
CA ALA A 189 -9.13 -18.22 -5.16
C ALA A 189 -9.49 -19.64 -4.68
N LEU A 190 -8.72 -20.66 -5.05
CA LEU A 190 -8.88 -22.04 -4.56
C LEU A 190 -8.66 -22.12 -3.04
N ALA A 191 -7.69 -21.40 -2.51
CA ALA A 191 -7.37 -21.41 -1.09
C ALA A 191 -8.51 -20.90 -0.19
N ASN A 192 -9.40 -20.04 -0.71
CA ASN A 192 -10.59 -19.59 0.02
C ASN A 192 -11.52 -20.73 0.46
N TYR A 193 -11.44 -21.90 -0.20
CA TYR A 193 -12.19 -23.10 0.19
C TYR A 193 -11.59 -23.85 1.38
N LYS A 194 -10.33 -23.54 1.75
CA LYS A 194 -9.63 -24.12 2.91
C LYS A 194 -9.65 -25.64 2.96
N ASN A 195 -9.54 -26.28 1.79
CA ASN A 195 -9.60 -27.74 1.69
C ASN A 195 -8.22 -28.36 1.99
N PRO A 196 -8.09 -29.23 3.02
CA PRO A 196 -6.80 -29.83 3.38
C PRO A 196 -6.15 -30.68 2.27
N ASN A 197 -6.93 -31.17 1.30
CA ASN A 197 -6.41 -31.93 0.17
C ASN A 197 -5.64 -31.08 -0.85
N ASP A 198 -5.72 -29.75 -0.75
CA ASP A 198 -5.01 -28.82 -1.63
C ASP A 198 -3.67 -28.34 -1.07
N ILE A 199 -3.29 -28.77 0.15
CA ILE A 199 -2.05 -28.33 0.80
C ILE A 199 -0.82 -28.63 -0.07
N GLU A 200 -0.69 -29.85 -0.59
CA GLU A 200 0.45 -30.21 -1.43
C GLU A 200 0.39 -29.54 -2.82
N LEU A 201 -0.82 -29.27 -3.33
CA LEU A 201 -0.98 -28.48 -4.55
C LEU A 201 -0.52 -27.04 -4.32
N ILE A 202 -0.91 -26.41 -3.22
CA ILE A 202 -0.51 -25.04 -2.85
C ILE A 202 1.01 -24.97 -2.69
N LYS A 203 1.63 -25.88 -1.93
CA LYS A 203 3.09 -25.94 -1.78
C LYS A 203 3.84 -26.10 -3.11
N SER A 204 3.24 -26.78 -4.09
CA SER A 204 3.87 -27.00 -5.40
C SER A 204 4.13 -25.73 -6.22
N PHE A 205 3.54 -24.58 -5.83
CA PHE A 205 3.77 -23.27 -6.46
C PHE A 205 4.98 -22.52 -5.88
N GLY A 206 5.66 -23.04 -4.87
CA GLY A 206 6.83 -22.39 -4.27
C GLY A 206 6.47 -20.99 -3.73
N LYS A 207 7.23 -19.97 -4.11
CA LYS A 207 7.01 -18.58 -3.64
C LYS A 207 5.64 -18.01 -4.01
N GLU A 208 5.09 -18.43 -5.14
CA GLU A 208 3.78 -17.95 -5.60
C GLU A 208 2.62 -18.49 -4.74
N ALA A 209 2.91 -19.42 -3.81
CA ALA A 209 1.93 -19.99 -2.89
C ALA A 209 1.58 -19.07 -1.70
N TYR A 210 2.41 -18.07 -1.37
CA TYR A 210 2.22 -17.30 -0.13
C TYR A 210 0.85 -16.61 -0.02
N PRO A 211 0.30 -15.96 -1.07
CA PRO A 211 -1.06 -15.40 -0.99
C PRO A 211 -2.15 -16.46 -0.76
N ALA A 212 -1.98 -17.67 -1.30
CA ALA A 212 -2.87 -18.78 -1.04
C ALA A 212 -2.76 -19.28 0.42
N ILE A 213 -1.54 -19.33 0.97
CA ILE A 213 -1.30 -19.66 2.39
C ILE A 213 -1.89 -18.58 3.31
N GLU A 214 -1.82 -17.30 2.95
CA GLU A 214 -2.46 -16.20 3.70
C GLU A 214 -3.98 -16.42 3.82
N ASN A 215 -4.63 -16.85 2.73
CA ASN A 215 -6.08 -17.13 2.72
C ASN A 215 -6.45 -18.46 3.40
N PHE A 216 -5.52 -19.41 3.46
CA PHE A 216 -5.69 -20.71 4.11
C PHE A 216 -4.51 -21.03 5.05
N PRO A 217 -4.46 -20.42 6.25
CA PRO A 217 -3.35 -20.61 7.17
C PRO A 217 -3.47 -21.93 7.96
N ASP A 218 -3.28 -23.07 7.29
CA ASP A 218 -3.21 -24.40 7.92
C ASP A 218 -1.79 -24.65 8.50
N PRO A 219 -1.65 -25.11 9.76
CA PRO A 219 -0.33 -25.36 10.38
C PRO A 219 0.61 -26.26 9.57
N LYS A 220 0.08 -27.12 8.68
CA LYS A 220 0.88 -27.96 7.78
C LYS A 220 1.69 -27.17 6.74
N PHE A 221 1.47 -25.86 6.61
CA PHE A 221 2.30 -24.96 5.82
C PHE A 221 3.53 -24.46 6.59
N LEU A 222 3.57 -24.52 7.92
CA LEU A 222 4.70 -24.00 8.70
C LEU A 222 6.04 -24.67 8.37
N PRO A 223 6.15 -26.00 8.16
CA PRO A 223 7.39 -26.61 7.70
C PRO A 223 7.86 -26.06 6.35
N PHE A 224 6.93 -25.83 5.41
CA PHE A 224 7.22 -25.23 4.11
C PHE A 224 7.74 -23.80 4.26
N MET A 225 7.09 -22.97 5.09
CA MET A 225 7.55 -21.60 5.40
C MET A 225 8.95 -21.60 6.02
N LYS A 226 9.22 -22.55 6.93
CA LYS A 226 10.52 -22.69 7.60
C LYS A 226 11.64 -23.07 6.63
N GLU A 227 11.38 -23.97 5.68
CA GLU A 227 12.33 -24.33 4.62
C GLU A 227 12.63 -23.15 3.68
N HIS A 228 11.66 -22.27 3.49
CA HIS A 228 11.74 -21.10 2.60
C HIS A 228 12.03 -19.79 3.34
N ILE A 229 12.67 -19.85 4.52
CA ILE A 229 12.96 -18.66 5.34
C ILE A 229 13.73 -17.56 4.59
N LYS A 230 14.47 -17.92 3.52
CA LYS A 230 15.20 -16.97 2.68
C LYS A 230 14.29 -15.97 1.95
N ASP A 231 13.01 -16.27 1.87
CA ASP A 231 11.99 -15.44 1.22
C ASP A 231 11.36 -14.45 2.21
N SER A 232 11.80 -14.43 3.48
CA SER A 232 11.25 -13.53 4.50
C SER A 232 11.51 -12.04 4.27
N SER A 233 12.26 -11.67 3.24
CA SER A 233 12.38 -10.29 2.77
C SER A 233 11.26 -9.90 1.79
N GLU A 234 10.47 -10.86 1.31
CA GLU A 234 9.36 -10.63 0.38
C GLU A 234 8.06 -10.40 1.16
N TYR A 235 7.31 -9.36 0.78
CA TYR A 235 6.03 -9.02 1.42
C TYR A 235 5.05 -10.21 1.54
N PRO A 236 4.81 -11.02 0.49
CA PRO A 236 3.83 -12.10 0.56
C PRO A 236 4.19 -13.16 1.60
N PHE A 237 5.47 -13.49 1.77
CA PHE A 237 5.92 -14.47 2.76
C PHE A 237 5.53 -14.03 4.17
N MET A 238 5.82 -12.79 4.52
CA MET A 238 5.60 -12.28 5.86
C MET A 238 4.12 -12.08 6.17
N PHE A 239 3.31 -11.66 5.18
CA PHE A 239 1.86 -11.62 5.35
C PHE A 239 1.27 -13.02 5.56
N ALA A 240 1.74 -14.03 4.82
CA ALA A 240 1.32 -15.41 5.04
C ALA A 240 1.74 -15.92 6.43
N LEU A 241 2.97 -15.64 6.87
CA LEU A 241 3.46 -16.06 8.19
C LEU A 241 2.70 -15.38 9.34
N ALA A 242 2.33 -14.11 9.18
CA ALA A 242 1.59 -13.35 10.19
C ALA A 242 0.21 -13.97 10.51
N LYS A 243 -0.41 -14.69 9.56
CA LYS A 243 -1.69 -15.39 9.75
C LYS A 243 -1.64 -16.55 10.75
N PHE A 244 -0.46 -17.03 11.10
CA PHE A 244 -0.28 -18.08 12.10
C PHE A 244 -0.06 -17.45 13.48
N CYS A 245 -0.64 -18.05 14.52
CA CYS A 245 -0.38 -17.66 15.91
C CYS A 245 -0.10 -18.92 16.75
N SER A 246 1.14 -19.43 16.64
CA SER A 246 1.60 -20.63 17.34
C SER A 246 3.08 -20.51 17.72
N GLU A 247 3.55 -21.37 18.62
CA GLU A 247 4.95 -21.41 19.03
C GLU A 247 5.90 -21.73 17.86
N GLU A 248 5.52 -22.65 16.98
CA GLU A 248 6.31 -22.96 15.77
C GLU A 248 6.39 -21.75 14.84
N ALA A 249 5.28 -21.03 14.63
CA ALA A 249 5.29 -19.82 13.83
C ALA A 249 6.16 -18.71 14.46
N LYS A 250 6.14 -18.58 15.79
CA LYS A 250 7.03 -17.66 16.53
C LYS A 250 8.50 -17.98 16.29
N GLU A 251 8.90 -19.26 16.29
CA GLU A 251 10.27 -19.64 15.95
C GLU A 251 10.65 -19.22 14.52
N ILE A 252 9.73 -19.34 13.57
CA ILE A 252 9.96 -18.92 12.18
C ILE A 252 10.07 -17.39 12.10
N VAL A 253 9.22 -16.64 12.82
CA VAL A 253 9.30 -15.17 12.90
C VAL A 253 10.65 -14.71 13.45
N ILE A 254 11.15 -15.33 14.52
CA ILE A 254 12.48 -15.00 15.09
C ILE A 254 13.57 -15.23 14.03
N LYS A 255 13.53 -16.36 13.33
CA LYS A 255 14.49 -16.65 12.25
C LYS A 255 14.38 -15.69 11.06
N ALA A 256 13.17 -15.25 10.73
CA ALA A 256 12.92 -14.28 9.68
C ALA A 256 13.53 -12.91 10.04
N ILE A 257 13.40 -12.49 11.30
CA ILE A 257 14.04 -11.28 11.83
C ILE A 257 15.56 -11.41 11.75
N GLU A 258 16.14 -12.50 12.26
CA GLU A 258 17.59 -12.75 12.23
C GLU A 258 18.15 -12.76 10.80
N TYR A 259 17.48 -13.46 9.89
CA TYR A 259 17.88 -13.52 8.49
C TYR A 259 17.84 -12.15 7.81
N ASN A 260 16.77 -11.37 8.02
CA ASN A 260 16.67 -10.02 7.46
C ASN A 260 17.71 -9.07 8.08
N LYS A 261 18.03 -9.20 9.37
CA LYS A 261 19.13 -8.45 9.99
C LYS A 261 20.45 -8.71 9.27
N GLU A 262 20.81 -9.98 9.04
CA GLU A 262 22.06 -10.33 8.35
C GLU A 262 22.10 -9.82 6.91
N LEU A 263 20.99 -9.92 6.17
CA LEU A 263 20.90 -9.40 4.80
C LEU A 263 21.11 -7.89 4.71
N ASN A 264 20.67 -7.15 5.74
CA ASN A 264 20.68 -5.69 5.74
C ASN A 264 21.97 -5.09 6.31
N LYS A 265 22.87 -5.87 6.93
CA LYS A 265 24.19 -5.39 7.38
C LYS A 265 25.06 -4.75 6.28
N GLY A 266 24.77 -5.02 5.01
CA GLY A 266 25.48 -4.46 3.85
C GLY A 266 24.63 -3.54 2.95
N ARG A 267 23.40 -3.19 3.34
CA ARG A 267 22.50 -2.32 2.56
C ARG A 267 22.23 -1.02 3.32
N ASP A 268 22.21 0.09 2.59
CA ASP A 268 21.82 1.39 3.13
C ASP A 268 20.28 1.49 3.17
N CYS A 269 19.65 0.71 4.06
CA CYS A 269 18.23 0.85 4.37
C CYS A 269 17.96 1.15 5.85
N GLY A 270 19.01 1.46 6.61
CA GLY A 270 18.92 1.75 8.05
C GLY A 270 18.09 0.72 8.82
N ASN A 271 17.24 1.22 9.72
CA ASN A 271 16.29 0.41 10.47
C ASN A 271 14.96 0.18 9.73
N GLU A 272 14.68 0.95 8.66
CA GLU A 272 13.39 0.94 7.95
C GLU A 272 13.03 -0.45 7.43
N CYS A 273 14.02 -1.22 6.98
CA CYS A 273 13.82 -2.61 6.55
C CYS A 273 13.21 -3.49 7.65
N LEU A 274 13.64 -3.32 8.91
CA LEU A 274 13.14 -4.12 10.03
C LEU A 274 11.82 -3.59 10.58
N SER A 275 11.54 -2.29 10.46
CA SER A 275 10.24 -1.74 10.83
C SER A 275 9.13 -2.12 9.84
N PHE A 276 9.43 -2.31 8.56
CA PHE A 276 8.48 -2.92 7.62
C PHE A 276 8.15 -4.35 8.03
N LEU A 277 9.18 -5.14 8.37
CA LEU A 277 8.99 -6.51 8.87
C LEU A 277 8.17 -6.53 10.16
N TYR A 278 8.46 -5.63 11.10
CA TYR A 278 7.70 -5.42 12.32
C TYR A 278 6.21 -5.24 12.02
N GLN A 279 5.87 -4.30 11.13
CA GLN A 279 4.48 -3.97 10.80
C GLN A 279 3.75 -5.15 10.16
N GLN A 280 4.43 -5.97 9.35
CA GLN A 280 3.85 -7.18 8.78
C GLN A 280 3.55 -8.23 9.85
N ILE A 281 4.47 -8.46 10.78
CA ILE A 281 4.29 -9.42 11.90
C ILE A 281 3.15 -8.97 12.81
N ASP A 282 3.08 -7.67 13.09
CA ASP A 282 2.11 -7.07 14.01
C ASP A 282 0.69 -6.96 13.40
N LYS A 283 0.54 -7.12 12.08
CA LYS A 283 -0.74 -6.96 11.35
C LYS A 283 -1.89 -7.74 11.97
N GLU A 284 -1.65 -8.99 12.36
CA GLU A 284 -2.69 -9.88 12.93
C GLU A 284 -2.76 -9.82 14.46
N LYS A 285 -1.96 -8.97 15.11
CA LYS A 285 -1.95 -8.74 16.57
C LYS A 285 -1.84 -10.03 17.40
N CYS A 286 -1.04 -10.99 16.94
CA CYS A 286 -0.81 -12.24 17.67
C CYS A 286 0.01 -11.99 18.95
N ASN A 287 -0.58 -12.29 20.12
CA ASN A 287 0.05 -12.07 21.43
C ASN A 287 1.39 -12.81 21.62
N LEU A 288 1.61 -13.94 20.92
CA LEU A 288 2.89 -14.66 20.97
C LEU A 288 4.04 -13.89 20.32
N TYR A 289 3.74 -12.93 19.44
CA TYR A 289 4.74 -12.10 18.77
C TYR A 289 5.06 -10.82 19.54
N ALA A 290 4.17 -10.36 20.44
CA ALA A 290 4.41 -9.14 21.19
C ALA A 290 5.74 -9.13 21.97
N PRO A 291 6.17 -10.21 22.67
CA PRO A 291 7.49 -10.24 23.29
C PRO A 291 8.65 -10.18 22.29
N VAL A 292 8.49 -10.80 21.10
CA VAL A 292 9.49 -10.78 20.04
C VAL A 292 9.64 -9.36 19.46
N LEU A 293 8.52 -8.68 19.25
CA LEU A 293 8.49 -7.28 18.78
C LEU A 293 9.00 -6.31 19.85
N ALA A 294 8.72 -6.56 21.13
CA ALA A 294 9.28 -5.78 22.24
C ALA A 294 10.80 -5.93 22.33
N ASP A 295 11.34 -7.12 22.06
CA ASP A 295 12.80 -7.34 22.07
C ASP A 295 13.54 -6.45 21.06
N LEU A 296 12.90 -6.12 19.93
CA LEU A 296 13.46 -5.21 18.92
C LEU A 296 13.76 -3.80 19.47
N TRP A 297 13.08 -3.36 20.53
CA TRP A 297 13.42 -2.10 21.20
C TRP A 297 14.80 -2.18 21.87
N ILE A 298 15.08 -3.33 22.49
CA ILE A 298 16.31 -3.55 23.23
C ILE A 298 17.44 -3.94 22.29
N THR A 299 17.16 -4.64 21.19
CA THR A 299 18.20 -5.12 20.27
C THR A 299 18.51 -4.14 19.14
N ASP A 300 17.50 -3.49 18.57
CA ASP A 300 17.60 -2.70 17.32
C ASP A 300 17.00 -1.28 17.43
N LYS A 301 16.48 -0.92 18.61
CA LYS A 301 15.89 0.40 18.89
C LYS A 301 14.63 0.71 18.07
N ILE A 302 13.86 -0.33 17.74
CA ILE A 302 12.57 -0.26 17.04
C ILE A 302 11.44 -0.50 18.04
N ILE A 303 10.44 0.39 18.09
CA ILE A 303 9.30 0.24 19.02
C ILE A 303 8.03 0.85 18.44
N SER A 304 6.86 0.23 18.68
CA SER A 304 5.56 0.90 18.48
C SER A 304 4.96 1.36 19.81
N PHE A 305 4.06 2.36 19.74
CA PHE A 305 3.31 2.76 20.93
C PHE A 305 2.42 1.64 21.47
N ASP A 306 1.84 0.81 20.61
CA ASP A 306 1.01 -0.34 21.01
C ASP A 306 1.80 -1.38 21.81
N ILE A 307 3.03 -1.69 21.39
CA ILE A 307 3.91 -2.59 22.16
C ILE A 307 4.29 -1.98 23.50
N LEU A 308 4.62 -0.68 23.56
CA LEU A 308 4.91 -0.03 24.84
C LEU A 308 3.68 -0.01 25.76
N ASP A 309 2.49 0.32 25.24
CA ASP A 309 1.23 0.29 25.99
C ASP A 309 0.91 -1.12 26.50
N SER A 310 1.11 -2.15 25.68
CA SER A 310 0.94 -3.54 26.06
C SER A 310 1.94 -3.96 27.14
N TYR A 311 3.21 -3.55 27.01
CA TYR A 311 4.26 -3.84 27.98
C TYR A 311 3.93 -3.22 29.35
N GLU A 312 3.50 -1.96 29.38
CA GLU A 312 3.05 -1.25 30.59
C GLU A 312 1.87 -1.94 31.30
N LYS A 313 0.95 -2.54 30.54
CA LYS A 313 -0.21 -3.25 31.11
C LYS A 313 0.15 -4.63 31.66
N THR A 314 1.19 -5.26 31.12
CA THR A 314 1.53 -6.66 31.40
C THR A 314 2.74 -6.82 32.33
N HIS A 315 3.51 -5.76 32.56
CA HIS A 315 4.70 -5.76 33.40
C HIS A 315 4.59 -4.75 34.54
N THR A 316 5.42 -4.92 35.56
CA THR A 316 5.53 -3.95 36.64
C THR A 316 6.14 -2.63 36.18
N GLN A 317 5.95 -1.56 36.96
CA GLN A 317 6.59 -0.27 36.69
C GLN A 317 8.11 -0.42 36.58
N SER A 318 8.75 -1.14 37.51
CA SER A 318 10.21 -1.32 37.50
C SER A 318 10.72 -2.06 36.26
N GLU A 319 9.98 -3.08 35.80
CA GLU A 319 10.31 -3.78 34.56
C GLU A 319 10.14 -2.88 33.33
N THR A 320 9.11 -2.04 33.31
CA THR A 320 8.87 -1.06 32.24
C THR A 320 9.97 0.01 32.22
N GLU A 321 10.37 0.54 33.39
CA GLU A 321 11.49 1.49 33.47
C GLU A 321 12.77 0.87 32.91
N LYS A 322 13.07 -0.36 33.30
CA LYS A 322 14.25 -1.11 32.82
C LYS A 322 14.19 -1.34 31.32
N PHE A 323 13.02 -1.71 30.79
CA PHE A 323 12.79 -1.88 29.36
C PHE A 323 13.09 -0.60 28.57
N LEU A 324 12.56 0.54 29.01
CA LEU A 324 12.83 1.86 28.40
C LEU A 324 14.31 2.24 28.50
N LEU A 325 14.92 2.08 29.68
CA LEU A 325 16.34 2.35 29.91
C LEU A 325 17.25 1.54 28.99
N ASN A 326 16.93 0.26 28.81
CA ASN A 326 17.73 -0.64 27.97
C ASN A 326 17.74 -0.20 26.51
N GLY A 327 16.58 0.11 25.92
CA GLY A 327 16.53 0.58 24.53
C GLY A 327 17.16 1.96 24.34
N PHE A 328 16.95 2.92 25.26
CA PHE A 328 17.66 4.22 25.21
C PHE A 328 19.16 4.12 25.47
N SER A 329 19.65 3.00 25.99
CA SER A 329 21.07 2.76 26.16
C SER A 329 21.76 2.23 24.90
N LYS A 330 21.01 1.78 23.90
CA LYS A 330 21.55 1.40 22.58
C LYS A 330 21.94 2.63 21.76
N SER A 331 23.04 2.50 21.01
CA SER A 331 23.48 3.52 20.06
C SER A 331 22.60 3.53 18.81
N GLY A 332 22.59 4.65 18.09
CA GLY A 332 21.83 4.82 16.84
C GLY A 332 20.50 5.53 17.07
N GLU A 333 19.77 5.81 15.99
CA GLU A 333 18.46 6.47 16.03
C GLU A 333 17.36 5.49 16.43
N ALA A 334 16.36 6.00 17.16
CA ALA A 334 15.20 5.18 17.51
C ALA A 334 14.21 5.24 16.36
N GLU A 335 13.75 4.07 15.91
CA GLU A 335 12.64 3.99 14.97
C GLU A 335 11.34 3.72 15.73
N ILE A 336 10.39 4.64 15.56
CA ILE A 336 9.17 4.65 16.36
C ILE A 336 7.98 4.51 15.43
N ILE A 337 7.21 3.45 15.60
CA ILE A 337 6.04 3.14 14.79
C ILE A 337 4.81 3.74 15.49
N ALA A 338 4.18 4.72 14.85
CA ALA A 338 3.01 5.38 15.43
C ALA A 338 1.75 4.51 15.34
N ALA A 339 1.54 3.91 14.17
CA ALA A 339 0.51 2.91 13.90
C ALA A 339 1.05 1.95 12.84
N ASN A 340 0.44 0.77 12.79
CA ASN A 340 0.72 -0.19 11.75
C ASN A 340 0.17 0.31 10.40
N ALA A 341 1.03 0.48 9.40
CA ALA A 341 0.61 0.97 8.07
C ALA A 341 -0.36 0.02 7.34
N TYR A 342 -0.47 -1.23 7.78
CA TYR A 342 -1.37 -2.24 7.21
C TYR A 342 -2.70 -2.38 7.98
N ASP A 343 -2.88 -1.65 9.08
CA ASP A 343 -4.13 -1.58 9.85
C ASP A 343 -4.98 -0.39 9.36
N VAL A 344 -5.47 -0.50 8.11
CA VAL A 344 -6.23 0.54 7.40
C VAL A 344 -7.53 0.96 8.08
N ASP A 345 -8.12 0.08 8.91
CA ASP A 345 -9.35 0.36 9.64
C ASP A 345 -9.13 1.28 10.85
N GLN A 346 -7.88 1.41 11.34
CA GLN A 346 -7.55 2.19 12.54
C GLN A 346 -6.62 3.39 12.31
N VAL A 347 -6.11 3.59 11.08
CA VAL A 347 -5.23 4.75 10.77
C VAL A 347 -5.90 6.09 11.09
N MET A 348 -7.23 6.17 10.98
CA MET A 348 -8.00 7.40 11.19
C MET A 348 -8.27 7.74 12.67
N ASP A 349 -8.22 6.75 13.58
CA ASP A 349 -8.74 6.92 14.95
C ASP A 349 -7.65 7.18 16.01
N TYR A 350 -6.40 6.80 15.77
CA TYR A 350 -5.34 6.86 16.79
C TYR A 350 -4.15 7.79 16.46
N VAL A 351 -4.03 8.25 15.22
CA VAL A 351 -2.86 9.01 14.75
C VAL A 351 -3.34 10.30 14.09
N SER A 352 -3.07 11.46 14.71
CA SER A 352 -3.13 12.73 13.96
C SER A 352 -2.27 12.56 12.71
N GLY A 353 -2.75 12.91 11.51
CA GLY A 353 -1.99 12.73 10.26
C GLY A 353 -0.52 13.21 10.34
N ASP A 354 -0.24 14.18 11.20
CA ASP A 354 1.12 14.65 11.53
C ASP A 354 2.05 13.54 12.08
N MET A 355 1.60 12.65 12.96
CA MET A 355 2.44 11.59 13.56
C MET A 355 2.82 10.49 12.54
N THR A 356 2.03 10.30 11.49
CA THR A 356 2.35 9.36 10.40
C THR A 356 3.60 9.79 9.64
N PHE A 357 3.79 11.11 9.46
CA PHE A 357 4.88 11.66 8.65
C PHE A 357 5.98 12.39 9.44
N ASP A 358 5.84 12.55 10.75
CA ASP A 358 6.77 13.31 11.60
C ASP A 358 7.52 12.41 12.59
N GLY A 359 8.72 11.95 12.22
CA GLY A 359 9.62 11.17 13.09
C GLY A 359 9.98 11.88 14.41
N ASN A 360 10.24 13.19 14.34
CA ASN A 360 10.58 14.01 15.49
C ASN A 360 9.44 14.11 16.50
N LEU A 361 8.20 14.24 16.00
CA LEU A 361 7.01 14.23 16.85
C LEU A 361 6.85 12.88 17.55
N ARG A 362 7.06 11.76 16.83
CA ARG A 362 7.03 10.41 17.41
C ARG A 362 8.07 10.24 18.53
N LEU A 363 9.30 10.69 18.31
CA LEU A 363 10.36 10.67 19.32
C LEU A 363 10.04 11.55 20.52
N ALA A 364 9.58 12.78 20.31
CA ALA A 364 9.15 13.67 21.38
C ALA A 364 8.02 13.05 22.22
N LYS A 365 7.06 12.37 21.58
CA LYS A 365 5.95 11.68 22.25
C LYS A 365 6.41 10.46 23.05
N LEU A 366 7.32 9.65 22.51
CA LEU A 366 7.93 8.55 23.24
C LEU A 366 8.67 9.06 24.49
N LEU A 367 9.44 10.15 24.36
CA LEU A 367 10.13 10.76 25.49
C LEU A 367 9.14 11.37 26.51
N GLU A 368 8.06 12.01 26.07
CA GLU A 368 7.00 12.53 26.96
C GLU A 368 6.37 11.39 27.79
N LYS A 369 6.08 10.26 27.15
CA LYS A 369 5.55 9.07 27.82
C LYS A 369 6.57 8.46 28.77
N THR A 370 7.82 8.33 28.33
CA THR A 370 8.94 7.88 29.14
C THR A 370 9.09 8.73 30.40
N LYS A 371 8.97 10.07 30.30
CA LYS A 371 9.07 10.99 31.44
C LYS A 371 8.02 10.72 32.52
N LYS A 372 6.82 10.28 32.13
CA LYS A 372 5.73 9.91 33.06
C LYS A 372 6.03 8.60 33.78
N ILE A 373 6.80 7.71 33.16
CA ILE A 373 7.15 6.38 33.68
C ILE A 373 8.42 6.44 34.53
N SER A 374 9.48 7.06 33.99
CA SER A 374 10.81 7.15 34.60
C SER A 374 11.55 8.42 34.21
N GLN A 375 11.90 9.23 35.22
CA GLN A 375 12.75 10.40 34.99
C GLN A 375 14.19 10.01 34.58
N GLU A 376 14.68 8.85 35.04
CA GLU A 376 16.00 8.35 34.68
C GLU A 376 16.03 7.92 33.21
N ALA A 377 15.07 7.09 32.79
CA ALA A 377 14.96 6.66 31.39
C ALA A 377 14.78 7.85 30.46
N TYR A 378 13.99 8.84 30.87
CA TYR A 378 13.79 10.06 30.11
C TYR A 378 15.10 10.85 29.92
N LYS A 379 15.88 11.07 30.98
CA LYS A 379 17.17 11.76 30.87
C LYS A 379 18.13 11.01 29.94
N LYS A 380 18.18 9.68 30.05
CA LYS A 380 18.98 8.82 29.17
C LYS A 380 18.49 8.93 27.72
N GLY A 381 17.18 8.90 27.52
CA GLY A 381 16.55 9.00 26.21
C GLY A 381 16.79 10.34 25.53
N VAL A 382 16.66 11.47 26.24
CA VAL A 382 17.01 12.81 25.71
C VAL A 382 18.48 12.85 25.32
N ARG A 383 19.37 12.40 26.21
CA ARG A 383 20.82 12.38 25.96
C ARG A 383 21.16 11.59 24.69
N ASN A 384 20.62 10.37 24.60
CA ASN A 384 20.85 9.48 23.46
C ASN A 384 20.25 10.05 22.16
N SER A 385 19.04 10.60 22.21
CA SER A 385 18.38 11.23 21.06
C SER A 385 19.22 12.38 20.51
N LEU A 386 19.69 13.28 21.39
CA LEU A 386 20.56 14.40 20.98
C LEU A 386 21.88 13.94 20.37
N GLN A 387 22.40 12.79 20.77
CA GLN A 387 23.65 12.25 20.24
C GLN A 387 23.50 11.69 18.81
N TYR A 388 22.38 11.01 18.53
CA TYR A 388 22.25 10.21 17.31
C TYR A 388 21.28 10.76 16.27
N ILE A 389 20.39 11.69 16.62
CA ILE A 389 19.41 12.23 15.66
C ILE A 389 20.10 12.94 14.48
N ASP A 390 19.58 12.75 13.28
CA ASP A 390 20.06 13.37 12.04
C ASP A 390 20.16 14.89 12.19
N ASP A 391 21.18 15.48 11.58
CA ASP A 391 21.41 16.91 11.64
C ASP A 391 20.22 17.70 11.10
N LEU A 392 19.60 17.24 10.00
CA LEU A 392 18.46 17.89 9.35
C LEU A 392 17.19 17.84 10.20
N ASP A 393 17.11 16.92 11.14
CA ASP A 393 15.97 16.75 12.04
C ASP A 393 16.17 17.44 13.40
N PHE A 394 17.38 17.94 13.68
CA PHE A 394 17.75 18.43 14.99
C PHE A 394 16.88 19.60 15.47
N ASP A 395 16.68 20.65 14.66
CA ASP A 395 15.88 21.82 15.02
C ASP A 395 14.39 21.46 15.23
N ARG A 396 13.86 20.61 14.35
CA ARG A 396 12.50 20.07 14.44
C ARG A 396 12.33 19.27 15.71
N PHE A 397 13.29 18.43 16.10
CA PHE A 397 13.26 17.71 17.37
C PHE A 397 13.19 18.66 18.57
N ILE A 398 14.05 19.68 18.64
CA ILE A 398 14.02 20.67 19.72
C ILE A 398 12.64 21.35 19.79
N SER A 399 12.10 21.75 18.64
CA SER A 399 10.77 22.37 18.50
C SER A 399 9.64 21.46 19.01
N LYS A 400 9.71 20.16 18.74
CA LYS A 400 8.67 19.19 19.13
C LYS A 400 8.78 18.77 20.59
N LEU A 401 10.00 18.59 21.12
CA LEU A 401 10.23 18.15 22.50
C LEU A 401 9.77 19.19 23.52
N LYS A 402 9.99 20.49 23.26
CA LYS A 402 9.60 21.62 24.14
C LYS A 402 10.11 21.50 25.59
N ASP A 403 11.23 20.81 25.81
CA ASP A 403 11.90 20.69 27.11
C ASP A 403 13.35 21.19 27.03
N ASN A 404 13.49 22.51 26.85
CA ASN A 404 14.80 23.16 26.71
C ASN A 404 15.70 22.90 27.91
N ALA A 405 15.14 22.82 29.13
CA ALA A 405 15.91 22.55 30.34
C ALA A 405 16.63 21.20 30.28
N SER A 406 15.95 20.14 29.83
CA SER A 406 16.53 18.80 29.71
C SER A 406 17.57 18.73 28.58
N VAL A 407 17.36 19.47 27.50
CA VAL A 407 18.36 19.60 26.42
C VAL A 407 19.61 20.34 26.93
N LEU A 408 19.43 21.44 27.67
CA LEU A 408 20.52 22.24 28.24
C LEU A 408 21.29 21.52 29.36
N GLN A 409 20.81 20.39 29.88
CA GLN A 409 21.62 19.52 30.76
C GLN A 409 22.66 18.71 29.98
N ASN A 410 22.55 18.62 28.65
CA ASN A 410 23.39 17.83 27.76
C ASN A 410 24.21 18.72 26.79
N LYS A 411 24.62 19.91 27.25
CA LYS A 411 25.42 20.87 26.46
C LYS A 411 26.71 20.25 25.91
N ASP A 412 27.30 19.33 26.65
CA ASP A 412 28.49 18.60 26.26
C ASP A 412 28.30 17.87 24.94
N ILE A 413 27.16 17.19 24.74
CA ILE A 413 26.86 16.48 23.48
C ILE A 413 26.63 17.45 22.33
N LEU A 414 25.94 18.57 22.57
CA LEU A 414 25.68 19.56 21.53
C LEU A 414 26.99 20.13 20.98
N LEU A 415 27.91 20.48 21.88
CA LEU A 415 29.23 20.96 21.51
C LEU A 415 30.10 19.87 20.89
N ASP A 416 30.00 18.63 21.36
CA ASP A 416 30.72 17.50 20.78
C ASP A 416 30.28 17.22 19.34
N ARG A 417 28.96 17.23 19.08
CA ARG A 417 28.43 17.11 17.73
C ARG A 417 28.93 18.22 16.82
N LEU A 418 28.94 19.48 17.24
CA LEU A 418 29.50 20.57 16.44
C LEU A 418 30.98 20.38 16.10
N LYS A 419 31.77 19.84 17.04
CA LYS A 419 33.21 19.58 16.84
C LYS A 419 33.45 18.42 15.89
N ASN A 420 32.69 17.34 16.05
CA ASN A 420 32.93 16.05 15.40
C ASN A 420 31.99 15.78 14.22
N ASN A 421 31.09 16.70 13.87
CA ASN A 421 30.17 16.53 12.76
C ASN A 421 30.93 16.20 11.47
N GLU A 422 30.46 15.24 10.69
CA GLU A 422 31.09 14.84 9.43
C GLU A 422 31.05 15.97 8.38
N THR A 423 30.00 16.79 8.41
CA THR A 423 29.80 17.87 7.44
C THR A 423 29.79 19.24 8.10
N ALA A 424 30.51 20.19 7.50
CA ALA A 424 30.47 21.58 7.92
C ALA A 424 29.04 22.15 7.82
N TYR A 425 28.28 21.75 6.80
CA TYR A 425 26.89 22.18 6.63
C TYR A 425 25.97 21.71 7.77
N GLY A 426 26.09 20.45 8.21
CA GLY A 426 25.34 19.91 9.35
C GLY A 426 25.55 20.69 10.65
N THR A 427 26.75 21.25 10.86
CA THR A 427 27.00 22.11 12.03
C THR A 427 26.14 23.39 12.05
N LEU A 428 25.79 23.95 10.88
CA LEU A 428 24.91 25.12 10.81
C LEU A 428 23.47 24.76 11.21
N ILE A 429 22.98 23.59 10.78
CA ILE A 429 21.64 23.12 11.16
C ILE A 429 21.56 22.85 12.67
N ILE A 430 22.59 22.23 13.26
CA ILE A 430 22.67 22.07 14.71
C ILE A 430 22.66 23.44 15.41
N MET A 431 23.37 24.44 14.88
CA MET A 431 23.39 25.79 15.43
C MET A 431 22.01 26.47 15.42
N ASP A 432 21.18 26.22 14.40
CA ASP A 432 19.80 26.72 14.36
C ASP A 432 18.98 26.11 15.51
N GLY A 433 19.11 24.81 15.77
CA GLY A 433 18.48 24.17 16.94
C GLY A 433 19.02 24.72 18.28
N ILE A 434 20.33 24.94 18.40
CA ILE A 434 20.94 25.55 19.60
C ILE A 434 20.39 26.96 19.84
N LYS A 435 20.19 27.75 18.77
CA LYS A 435 19.63 29.10 18.85
C LYS A 435 18.22 29.08 19.47
N MET A 436 17.41 28.07 19.18
CA MET A 436 16.06 27.91 19.76
C MET A 436 16.06 27.69 21.27
N LEU A 437 17.18 27.23 21.86
CA LEU A 437 17.31 27.03 23.30
C LEU A 437 17.48 28.35 24.08
N ASN A 438 17.74 29.47 23.39
CA ASN A 438 17.95 30.79 23.98
C ASN A 438 19.09 30.87 25.02
N ASP A 439 20.08 29.97 24.96
CA ASP A 439 21.27 29.98 25.83
C ASP A 439 22.44 30.68 25.13
N LYS A 440 22.68 31.95 25.49
CA LYS A 440 23.72 32.79 24.86
C LYS A 440 25.12 32.21 25.01
N LYS A 441 25.42 31.56 26.14
CA LYS A 441 26.76 31.02 26.41
C LYS A 441 27.01 29.83 25.48
N LEU A 442 26.07 28.89 25.42
CA LEU A 442 26.13 27.74 24.53
C LEU A 442 26.21 28.17 23.07
N PHE A 443 25.39 29.14 22.65
CA PHE A 443 25.41 29.65 21.28
C PHE A 443 26.78 30.23 20.92
N ASN A 444 27.39 31.03 21.80
CA ASN A 444 28.71 31.63 21.55
C ASN A 444 29.82 30.56 21.51
N GLU A 445 29.77 29.55 22.39
CA GLU A 445 30.70 28.42 22.38
C GLU A 445 30.57 27.60 21.08
N GLY A 446 29.33 27.36 20.62
CA GLY A 446 29.06 26.71 19.35
C GLY A 446 29.53 27.52 18.14
N ALA A 447 29.27 28.83 18.12
CA ALA A 447 29.72 29.74 17.07
C ALA A 447 31.26 29.76 16.95
N ALA A 448 31.98 29.72 18.07
CA ALA A 448 33.45 29.64 18.06
C ALA A 448 33.94 28.33 17.42
N ILE A 449 33.24 27.21 17.64
CA ILE A 449 33.55 25.92 16.98
C ILE A 449 33.30 26.05 15.47
N VAL A 450 32.17 26.60 15.05
CA VAL A 450 31.86 26.81 13.62
C VAL A 450 32.91 27.68 12.93
N ILE A 451 33.36 28.78 13.57
CA ILE A 451 34.46 29.63 13.05
C ILE A 451 35.76 28.82 12.93
N SER A 452 36.09 28.00 13.93
CA SER A 452 37.32 27.19 13.88
C SER A 452 37.33 26.20 12.70
N ARG A 453 36.15 25.82 12.20
CA ARG A 453 35.94 24.93 11.06
C ARG A 453 35.76 25.65 9.71
N LYS A 454 35.97 26.98 9.64
CA LYS A 454 35.77 27.83 8.44
C LYS A 454 36.31 27.23 7.13
N LYS A 455 37.52 26.66 7.15
CA LYS A 455 38.18 26.08 5.97
C LYS A 455 37.37 24.94 5.33
N GLU A 456 36.53 24.25 6.09
CA GLU A 456 35.69 23.18 5.55
C GLU A 456 34.53 23.72 4.71
N PHE A 457 34.02 24.91 5.04
CA PHE A 457 32.96 25.57 4.27
C PHE A 457 33.45 26.07 2.90
N GLU A 458 34.74 26.41 2.78
CA GLU A 458 35.37 26.86 1.53
C GLU A 458 35.45 25.76 0.46
N LYS A 459 35.22 24.49 0.84
CA LYS A 459 35.21 23.34 -0.09
C LYS A 459 34.01 23.36 -1.06
N SER A 460 32.98 24.16 -0.78
CA SER A 460 31.78 24.27 -1.61
C SER A 460 31.26 25.71 -1.60
N GLN A 461 31.01 26.28 -2.78
CA GLN A 461 30.46 27.65 -2.88
C GLN A 461 29.12 27.81 -2.15
N VAL A 462 28.29 26.75 -2.14
CA VAL A 462 27.01 26.76 -1.42
C VAL A 462 27.25 26.84 0.08
N TRP A 463 28.19 26.04 0.61
CA TRP A 463 28.51 26.00 2.03
C TRP A 463 29.17 27.29 2.50
N GLU A 464 30.09 27.85 1.71
CA GLU A 464 30.72 29.13 2.00
C GLU A 464 29.68 30.26 2.08
N LYS A 465 28.72 30.28 1.15
CA LYS A 465 27.60 31.23 1.19
C LYS A 465 26.75 31.06 2.44
N SER A 466 26.39 29.83 2.81
CA SER A 466 25.62 29.53 4.02
C SER A 466 26.36 29.98 5.29
N TYR A 467 27.67 29.72 5.37
CA TYR A 467 28.52 30.18 6.47
C TYR A 467 28.54 31.71 6.58
N ARG A 468 28.78 32.42 5.46
CA ARG A 468 28.80 33.89 5.45
C ARG A 468 27.46 34.48 5.88
N ASN A 469 26.35 33.87 5.45
CA ASN A 469 25.02 34.26 5.90
C ASN A 469 24.88 34.04 7.41
N PHE A 470 25.26 32.87 7.93
CA PHE A 470 25.21 32.57 9.36
C PHE A 470 26.00 33.59 10.21
N ILE A 471 27.22 33.93 9.83
CA ILE A 471 28.04 34.94 10.52
C ILE A 471 27.34 36.30 10.53
N LYS A 472 26.83 36.74 9.38
CA LYS A 472 26.17 38.04 9.22
C LYS A 472 24.86 38.12 9.99
N GLU A 473 23.99 37.13 9.84
CA GLU A 473 22.64 37.11 10.45
C GLU A 473 22.70 37.06 11.98
N ASN A 474 23.76 36.47 12.54
CA ASN A 474 23.93 36.33 13.98
C ASN A 474 24.93 37.33 14.58
N ASN A 475 25.46 38.28 13.79
CA ASN A 475 26.44 39.30 14.21
C ASN A 475 27.67 38.70 14.92
N ILE A 476 28.18 37.58 14.41
CA ILE A 476 29.33 36.87 14.97
C ILE A 476 30.61 37.60 14.54
N LYS A 477 31.53 37.83 15.47
CA LYS A 477 32.87 38.36 15.16
C LYS A 477 33.79 37.19 14.81
N GLU A 478 34.32 37.20 13.58
CA GLU A 478 35.34 36.25 13.12
C GLU A 478 36.74 36.58 13.62
#